data_AF-A0A5C9C025-F1
#
_entry.id   AF-A0A5C9C025-F1
#
_cell.length_a   1.000
_cell.length_b   1.000
_cell.length_c   1.000
_cell.angle_alpha   90.00
_cell.angle_beta   90.00
_cell.angle_gamma   90.00
#
_symmetry.space_group_name_H-M   'P 1'
#
loop_
_entity.id
_entity.type
_entity.pdbx_description
1 polymer ?
#
loop_
_entity_poly.entity_id
_entity_poly.type
_entity_poly.pdbx_seq_one_letter_code
_entity_poly.pdbx_strand_id
1 'polypeptide(L)'
;MKRSSLALLITLLPLSVFAQTIYKCVDANGNTTYASARLDKNCKVISSGQENAIPAPPKARSAGAAANPSPAGFPRVQEDTQRARDGDRRHILEQELAGEQRNLEQARKDLSEQQVAGSSSDRMAPYRDRVGQHERNIQAIQKELGNLK
;
A
#
# COMPACT_ATOMS: atom_id res chain seq x y z
N MET A 1 -54.66 -32.09 2.80
CA MET A 1 -53.61 -31.87 1.77
C MET A 1 -54.03 -30.67 0.94
N LYS A 2 -53.24 -29.58 0.89
CA LYS A 2 -52.94 -28.68 -0.26
C LYS A 2 -52.13 -27.51 0.30
N ARG A 3 -50.79 -27.63 0.29
CA ARG A 3 -49.87 -26.52 0.62
C ARG A 3 -49.66 -25.74 -0.67
N SER A 4 -50.17 -24.52 -0.73
CA SER A 4 -49.94 -23.60 -1.85
C SER A 4 -48.63 -22.87 -1.59
N SER A 5 -47.56 -23.29 -2.27
CA SER A 5 -46.25 -22.64 -2.20
C SER A 5 -46.27 -21.41 -3.10
N LEU A 6 -46.44 -20.24 -2.50
CA LEU A 6 -46.34 -18.95 -3.20
C LEU A 6 -44.85 -18.65 -3.41
N ALA A 7 -44.35 -18.92 -4.62
CA ALA A 7 -42.98 -18.60 -5.03
C ALA A 7 -42.85 -17.08 -5.21
N LEU A 8 -42.19 -16.41 -4.27
CA LEU A 8 -41.82 -15.00 -4.39
C LEU A 8 -40.54 -14.90 -5.25
N LEU A 9 -40.70 -14.54 -6.52
CA LEU A 9 -39.60 -14.27 -7.44
C LEU A 9 -39.09 -12.84 -7.18
N ILE A 10 -37.92 -12.70 -6.54
CA ILE A 10 -37.25 -11.40 -6.36
C ILE A 10 -36.48 -11.10 -7.66
N THR A 11 -36.99 -10.18 -8.47
CA THR A 11 -36.29 -9.64 -9.63
C THR A 11 -35.29 -8.58 -9.17
N LEU A 12 -34.00 -8.91 -9.21
CA LEU A 12 -32.91 -7.97 -8.94
C LEU A 12 -32.70 -7.08 -10.18
N LEU A 13 -33.16 -5.83 -10.15
CA LEU A 13 -32.80 -4.84 -11.18
C LEU A 13 -31.34 -4.41 -10.99
N PRO A 14 -30.47 -4.50 -12.02
CA PRO A 14 -29.13 -3.94 -11.93
C PRO A 14 -29.22 -2.40 -11.92
N LEU A 15 -28.73 -1.76 -10.85
CA LEU A 15 -28.46 -0.33 -10.86
C LEU A 15 -27.24 -0.06 -11.74
N SER A 16 -27.43 0.62 -12.86
CA SER A 16 -26.34 1.11 -13.69
C SER A 16 -25.56 2.21 -12.95
N VAL A 17 -24.33 1.91 -12.53
CA VAL A 17 -23.38 2.94 -12.07
C VAL A 17 -22.83 3.65 -13.30
N PHE A 18 -23.16 4.94 -13.47
CA PHE A 18 -22.54 5.79 -14.48
C PHE A 18 -21.20 6.32 -13.97
N ALA A 19 -20.14 6.10 -14.75
CA ALA A 19 -18.85 6.71 -14.52
C ALA A 19 -18.90 8.21 -14.87
N GLN A 20 -18.89 9.08 -13.85
CA GLN A 20 -18.88 10.53 -14.06
C GLN A 20 -17.49 11.01 -14.48
N THR A 21 -17.41 11.70 -15.62
CA THR A 21 -16.17 12.29 -16.12
C THR A 21 -15.94 13.63 -15.40
N ILE A 22 -14.78 13.80 -14.76
CA ILE A 22 -14.42 15.03 -14.05
C ILE A 22 -13.51 15.90 -14.92
N TYR A 23 -13.87 17.18 -15.05
CA TYR A 23 -13.12 18.19 -15.77
C TYR A 23 -12.44 19.17 -14.80
N LYS A 24 -11.22 19.58 -15.13
CA LYS A 24 -10.53 20.72 -14.55
C LYS A 24 -10.54 21.87 -15.54
N CYS A 25 -11.21 22.94 -15.15
CA CYS A 25 -11.31 24.17 -15.92
C CYS A 25 -10.38 25.22 -15.32
N VAL A 26 -9.64 25.92 -16.18
CA VAL A 26 -8.86 27.09 -15.77
C VAL A 26 -9.49 28.31 -16.45
N ASP A 27 -9.93 29.26 -15.63
CA ASP A 27 -10.53 30.51 -16.11
C ASP A 27 -9.46 31.48 -16.65
N ALA A 28 -9.90 32.61 -17.22
CA ALA A 28 -8.99 33.63 -17.75
C ALA A 28 -8.11 34.30 -16.68
N ASN A 29 -8.49 34.20 -15.41
CA ASN A 29 -7.76 34.74 -14.26
C ASN A 29 -6.81 33.71 -13.62
N GLY A 30 -6.77 32.48 -14.16
CA GLY A 30 -5.94 31.39 -13.66
C GLY A 30 -6.55 30.56 -12.53
N ASN A 31 -7.80 30.80 -12.14
CA ASN A 31 -8.46 30.02 -11.10
C ASN A 31 -8.86 28.64 -11.63
N THR A 32 -8.68 27.63 -10.79
CA THR A 32 -8.99 26.24 -11.10
C THR A 32 -10.32 25.82 -10.48
N THR A 33 -11.24 25.33 -11.32
CA THR A 33 -12.53 24.78 -10.89
C THR A 33 -12.69 23.34 -11.40
N TYR A 34 -13.17 22.45 -10.54
CA TYR A 34 -13.48 21.06 -10.90
C TYR A 34 -14.99 20.88 -11.06
N ALA A 35 -15.41 20.29 -12.16
CA ALA A 35 -16.83 20.11 -12.48
C ALA A 35 -17.10 18.76 -13.16
N SER A 36 -18.32 18.25 -12.98
CA SER A 36 -18.81 17.02 -13.65
C SER A 36 -19.29 17.27 -15.08
N ALA A 37 -19.32 18.53 -15.53
CA ALA A 37 -19.65 18.94 -16.89
C ALA A 37 -18.59 19.89 -17.44
N ARG A 38 -18.43 19.92 -18.76
CA ARG A 38 -17.48 20.81 -19.43
C ARG A 38 -18.05 22.24 -19.45
N LEU A 39 -17.53 23.09 -18.58
CA LEU A 39 -18.01 24.48 -18.44
C LEU A 39 -17.48 25.40 -19.55
N ASP A 40 -16.25 25.18 -20.00
CA ASP A 40 -15.55 26.03 -20.95
C ASP A 40 -14.62 25.23 -21.88
N LYS A 41 -14.14 25.90 -22.95
CA LYS A 41 -13.15 25.33 -23.88
C LYS A 41 -11.82 24.97 -23.20
N ASN A 42 -11.45 25.69 -22.14
CA ASN A 42 -10.20 25.50 -21.38
C ASN A 42 -10.29 24.38 -20.31
N CYS A 43 -11.36 23.59 -20.31
CA CYS A 43 -11.53 22.45 -19.42
C CYS A 43 -10.84 21.19 -19.97
N LYS A 44 -10.02 20.54 -19.14
CA LYS A 44 -9.34 19.27 -19.44
C LYS A 44 -9.92 18.14 -18.58
N VAL A 45 -10.13 16.96 -19.17
CA VAL A 45 -10.59 15.77 -18.44
C VAL A 45 -9.47 15.26 -17.52
N ILE A 46 -9.77 15.00 -16.26
CA ILE A 46 -8.81 14.47 -15.28
C ILE A 46 -9.12 13.03 -14.91
N SER A 47 -10.40 12.63 -14.94
CA SER A 47 -10.76 11.25 -14.70
C SER A 47 -12.00 10.90 -15.49
N SER A 48 -11.87 9.94 -16.40
CA SER A 48 -12.97 9.23 -17.04
C SER A 48 -13.06 7.87 -16.36
N GLY A 49 -14.15 7.59 -15.64
CA GLY A 49 -14.26 6.33 -14.91
C GLY A 49 -14.30 5.11 -15.84
N GLN A 50 -13.21 4.35 -15.82
CA GLN A 50 -13.08 2.89 -15.73
C GLN A 50 -11.58 2.63 -15.87
N GLU A 51 -10.85 2.81 -14.77
CA GLU A 51 -9.49 2.29 -14.66
C GLU A 51 -9.58 0.77 -14.54
N ASN A 52 -9.53 0.06 -15.66
CA ASN A 52 -9.11 -1.33 -15.70
C ASN A 52 -8.38 -1.59 -17.02
N ALA A 53 -7.13 -2.05 -16.87
CA ALA A 53 -6.16 -2.45 -17.89
C ALA A 53 -5.44 -1.32 -18.66
N ILE A 54 -4.37 -0.79 -18.06
CA ILE A 54 -3.23 -0.31 -18.84
C ILE A 54 -2.49 -1.56 -19.34
N PRO A 55 -2.36 -1.82 -20.66
CA PRO A 55 -1.45 -2.84 -21.14
C PRO A 55 -0.03 -2.43 -20.73
N ALA A 56 0.72 -3.34 -20.11
CA ALA A 56 2.13 -3.12 -19.83
C ALA A 56 2.82 -2.63 -21.12
N PRO A 57 3.51 -1.47 -21.12
CA PRO A 57 4.19 -1.00 -22.32
C PRO A 57 5.17 -2.10 -22.78
N PRO A 58 5.32 -2.31 -24.10
CA PRO A 58 6.31 -3.24 -24.60
C PRO A 58 7.64 -2.86 -23.98
N LYS A 59 8.37 -3.87 -23.47
CA LYS A 59 9.66 -3.72 -22.80
C LYS A 59 10.66 -3.15 -23.82
N ALA A 60 10.62 -1.84 -24.03
CA ALA A 60 11.65 -1.13 -24.75
C ALA A 60 12.92 -1.42 -23.97
N ARG A 61 13.89 -2.06 -24.63
CA ARG A 61 15.27 -2.09 -24.12
C ARG A 61 15.59 -0.65 -23.80
N SER A 62 15.83 -0.35 -22.53
CA SER A 62 16.18 0.99 -22.09
C SER A 62 17.46 1.38 -22.81
N ALA A 63 17.34 2.05 -23.95
CA ALA A 63 18.31 3.09 -24.31
C ALA A 63 18.34 3.98 -23.07
N GLY A 64 19.50 3.96 -22.38
CA GLY A 64 19.63 4.47 -21.02
C GLY A 64 18.88 5.78 -20.89
N ALA A 65 17.96 5.84 -19.91
CA ALA A 65 17.34 7.10 -19.54
C ALA A 65 18.50 8.10 -19.42
N ALA A 66 18.51 9.09 -20.31
CA ALA A 66 19.53 10.13 -20.28
C ALA A 66 19.48 10.69 -18.86
N ALA A 67 20.50 10.38 -18.07
CA ALA A 67 20.60 10.89 -16.72
C ALA A 67 20.60 12.40 -16.86
N ASN A 68 19.54 13.08 -16.45
CA ASN A 68 19.55 14.52 -16.30
C ASN A 68 20.66 14.80 -15.28
N PRO A 69 21.85 15.30 -15.71
CA PRO A 69 22.94 15.47 -14.78
C PRO A 69 22.49 16.52 -13.76
N SER A 70 22.68 16.23 -12.47
CA SER A 70 22.50 17.24 -11.45
C SER A 70 23.31 18.50 -11.84
N PRO A 71 22.78 19.72 -11.65
CA PRO A 71 23.50 20.94 -11.97
C PRO A 71 24.91 20.90 -11.39
N ALA A 72 25.92 21.37 -12.13
CA ALA A 72 27.33 21.25 -11.75
C ALA A 72 27.68 21.87 -10.39
N GLY A 73 26.85 22.78 -9.87
CA GLY A 73 27.00 23.41 -8.55
C GLY A 73 26.10 22.83 -7.44
N PHE A 74 25.38 21.73 -7.68
CA PHE A 74 24.55 21.12 -6.64
C PHE A 74 25.45 20.42 -5.59
N PRO A 75 25.30 20.73 -4.29
CA PRO A 75 26.12 20.12 -3.24
C PRO A 75 26.01 18.60 -3.25
N ARG A 76 27.15 17.91 -3.28
CA ARG A 76 27.22 16.45 -3.16
C ARG A 76 27.42 16.07 -1.70
N VAL A 77 26.72 15.02 -1.28
CA VAL A 77 26.99 14.38 0.02
C VAL A 77 28.38 13.74 -0.06
N GLN A 78 29.21 13.97 0.96
CA GLN A 78 30.53 13.36 1.06
C GLN A 78 30.39 11.84 1.25
N GLU A 79 31.29 11.05 0.67
CA GLU A 79 31.24 9.59 0.76
C GLU A 79 31.29 9.09 2.20
N ASP A 80 32.09 9.73 3.06
CA ASP A 80 32.15 9.40 4.49
C ASP A 80 30.81 9.62 5.20
N THR A 81 30.10 10.71 4.87
CA THR A 81 28.76 11.00 5.41
C THR A 81 27.74 9.98 4.94
N GLN A 82 27.83 9.55 3.67
CA GLN A 82 26.95 8.52 3.13
C GLN A 82 27.21 7.17 3.81
N ARG A 83 28.47 6.79 3.95
CA ARG A 83 28.88 5.54 4.61
C ARG A 83 28.49 5.49 6.08
N ALA A 84 28.62 6.61 6.81
CA ALA A 84 28.17 6.71 8.19
C ALA A 84 26.65 6.47 8.30
N ARG A 85 25.86 7.10 7.43
CA ARG A 85 24.40 6.91 7.39
C ARG A 85 23.99 5.48 7.04
N ASP A 86 24.68 4.86 6.10
CA ASP A 86 24.40 3.47 5.71
C ASP A 86 24.78 2.49 6.83
N GLY A 87 25.86 2.78 7.56
CA GLY A 87 26.24 2.07 8.78
C GLY A 87 25.20 2.21 9.90
N ASP A 88 24.75 3.44 10.17
CA ASP A 88 23.70 3.72 11.15
C ASP A 88 22.38 3.01 10.78
N ARG A 89 21.99 3.06 9.50
CA ARG A 89 20.80 2.36 9.00
C ARG A 89 20.88 0.87 9.25
N ARG A 90 22.03 0.24 8.96
CA ARG A 90 22.24 -1.18 9.26
C ARG A 90 22.10 -1.46 10.74
N HIS A 91 22.76 -0.66 11.57
CA HIS A 91 22.76 -0.83 13.02
C HIS A 91 21.35 -0.70 13.62
N ILE A 92 20.56 0.27 13.17
CA ILE A 92 19.16 0.45 13.58
C ILE A 92 18.34 -0.80 13.22
N LEU A 93 18.43 -1.28 11.98
CA LEU A 93 17.69 -2.47 11.55
C LEU A 93 18.11 -3.74 12.31
N GLU A 94 19.39 -3.87 12.67
CA GLU A 94 19.87 -4.97 13.52
C GLU A 94 19.30 -4.90 14.95
N GLN A 95 19.23 -3.70 15.53
CA GLN A 95 18.59 -3.49 16.83
C GLN A 95 17.08 -3.78 16.79
N GLU A 96 16.40 -3.31 15.76
CA GLU A 96 14.97 -3.58 15.53
C GLU A 96 14.71 -5.08 15.37
N LEU A 97 15.55 -5.77 14.60
CA LEU A 97 15.47 -7.23 14.43
C LEU A 97 15.61 -7.95 15.77
N ALA A 98 16.60 -7.58 16.58
CA ALA A 98 16.80 -8.16 17.91
C ALA A 98 15.62 -7.88 18.85
N GLY A 99 15.04 -6.68 18.77
CA GLY A 99 13.83 -6.32 19.52
C GLY A 99 12.63 -7.17 19.11
N GLU A 100 12.38 -7.30 17.81
CA GLU A 100 11.26 -8.09 17.28
C GLU A 100 11.39 -9.59 17.58
N GLN A 101 12.62 -10.13 17.58
CA GLN A 101 12.86 -11.51 18.00
C GLN A 101 12.46 -11.75 19.45
N ARG A 102 12.85 -10.85 20.38
CA ARG A 102 12.44 -10.94 21.78
C ARG A 102 10.93 -10.79 21.95
N ASN A 103 10.31 -9.88 21.20
CA ASN A 103 8.86 -9.68 21.23
C ASN A 103 8.11 -10.92 20.72
N LEU A 104 8.62 -11.57 19.66
CA LEU A 104 8.07 -12.82 19.15
C LEU A 104 8.15 -13.94 20.19
N GLU A 105 9.29 -14.08 20.87
CA GLU A 105 9.46 -15.07 21.94
C GLU A 105 8.44 -14.83 23.07
N GLN A 106 8.25 -13.58 23.49
CA GLN A 106 7.26 -13.25 24.50
C GLN A 106 5.82 -13.53 24.01
N ALA A 107 5.46 -13.11 22.79
CA ALA A 107 4.14 -13.35 22.24
C ALA A 107 3.82 -14.85 22.13
N ARG A 108 4.82 -15.69 21.82
CA ARG A 108 4.69 -17.15 21.81
C ARG A 108 4.47 -17.72 23.22
N LYS A 109 5.17 -17.20 24.23
CA LYS A 109 4.94 -17.58 25.64
C LYS A 109 3.52 -17.23 26.07
N ASP A 110 3.08 -16.00 25.84
CA ASP A 110 1.72 -15.56 26.19
C ASP A 110 0.64 -16.42 25.52
N LEU A 111 0.83 -16.77 24.24
CA LEU A 111 -0.06 -17.68 23.52
C LEU A 111 -0.07 -19.08 24.15
N SER A 112 1.09 -19.59 24.56
CA SER A 112 1.20 -20.91 25.20
C SER A 112 0.53 -20.95 26.58
N GLU A 113 0.65 -19.88 27.37
CA GLU A 113 -0.04 -19.75 28.66
C GLU A 113 -1.56 -19.77 28.48
N GLN A 114 -2.06 -19.08 27.47
CA GLN A 114 -3.49 -19.06 27.14
C GLN A 114 -4.02 -20.42 26.67
N GLN A 115 -3.17 -21.21 26.00
CA GLN A 115 -3.47 -22.60 25.60
C GLN A 115 -3.52 -23.53 26.82
N VAL A 116 -2.55 -23.43 27.74
CA VAL A 116 -2.52 -24.21 28.98
C VAL A 116 -3.71 -23.87 29.88
N ALA A 117 -4.13 -22.61 29.91
CA ALA A 117 -5.32 -22.16 30.62
C ALA A 117 -6.65 -22.65 30.00
N GLY A 118 -6.62 -23.38 28.87
CA GLY A 118 -7.80 -23.95 28.23
C GLY A 118 -8.75 -22.90 27.65
N SER A 119 -8.22 -21.74 27.26
CA SER A 119 -9.05 -20.65 26.76
C SER A 119 -9.67 -20.97 25.40
N SER A 120 -10.85 -20.41 25.13
CA SER A 120 -11.53 -20.59 23.85
C SER A 120 -10.72 -20.02 22.69
N SER A 121 -10.95 -20.55 21.48
CA SER A 121 -10.23 -20.11 20.27
C SER A 121 -10.36 -18.60 20.03
N ASP A 122 -11.54 -18.02 20.27
CA ASP A 122 -11.78 -16.58 20.10
C ASP A 122 -10.93 -15.74 21.06
N ARG A 123 -10.71 -16.21 22.29
CA ARG A 123 -9.82 -15.54 23.24
C ARG A 123 -8.34 -15.69 22.89
N MET A 124 -7.98 -16.75 22.17
CA MET A 124 -6.60 -16.98 21.70
C MET A 124 -6.30 -16.25 20.37
N ALA A 125 -7.30 -15.86 19.60
CA ALA A 125 -7.15 -15.15 18.32
C ALA A 125 -6.18 -13.95 18.39
N PRO A 126 -6.32 -12.99 19.32
CA PRO A 126 -5.40 -11.85 19.39
C PRO A 126 -3.95 -12.24 19.72
N TYR A 127 -3.72 -13.33 20.45
CA TYR A 127 -2.38 -13.83 20.75
C TYR A 127 -1.73 -14.44 19.50
N ARG A 128 -2.49 -15.20 18.70
CA ARG A 128 -2.03 -15.74 17.42
C ARG A 128 -1.72 -14.62 16.43
N ASP A 129 -2.57 -13.60 16.39
CA ASP A 129 -2.37 -12.44 15.51
C ASP A 129 -1.10 -11.67 15.87
N ARG A 130 -0.83 -11.47 17.18
CA ARG A 130 0.44 -10.88 17.66
C ARG A 130 1.66 -11.69 17.22
N VAL A 131 1.65 -13.01 17.40
CA VAL A 131 2.74 -13.88 16.94
C VAL A 131 2.96 -13.70 15.43
N GLY A 132 1.90 -13.79 14.64
CA GLY A 132 1.99 -13.63 13.19
C GLY A 132 2.45 -12.23 12.76
N GLN A 133 2.11 -11.19 13.52
CA GLN A 133 2.60 -9.83 13.26
C GLN A 133 4.10 -9.73 13.46
N HIS A 134 4.62 -10.20 14.59
CA HIS A 134 6.07 -10.17 14.86
C HIS A 134 6.86 -11.00 13.83
N GLU A 135 6.34 -12.15 13.40
CA GLU A 135 6.95 -12.96 12.35
C GLU A 135 7.06 -12.21 11.00
N ARG A 136 5.99 -11.51 10.59
CA ARG A 136 6.01 -10.70 9.37
C ARG A 136 6.97 -9.51 9.49
N ASN A 137 7.02 -8.86 10.65
CA ASN A 137 7.95 -7.76 10.90
C ASN A 137 9.40 -8.22 10.79
N ILE A 138 9.76 -9.36 11.40
CA ILE A 138 11.09 -9.96 11.30
C ILE A 138 11.46 -10.21 9.83
N GLN A 139 10.56 -10.81 9.05
CA GLN A 139 10.80 -11.06 7.63
C GLN A 139 11.01 -9.76 6.83
N ALA A 140 10.25 -8.71 7.13
CA ALA A 140 10.39 -7.41 6.50
C ALA A 140 11.77 -6.80 6.82
N ILE A 141 12.17 -6.79 8.09
CA ILE A 141 13.48 -6.24 8.53
C ILE A 141 14.63 -7.03 7.91
N GLN A 142 14.55 -8.37 7.89
CA GLN A 142 15.57 -9.21 7.25
C GLN A 142 15.71 -8.92 5.75
N LYS A 143 14.59 -8.66 5.06
CA LYS A 143 14.61 -8.26 3.66
C LYS A 143 15.26 -6.89 3.48
N GLU A 144 14.94 -5.92 4.34
CA GLU A 144 15.57 -4.59 4.31
C GLU A 144 17.08 -4.67 4.54
N LEU A 145 17.53 -5.45 5.53
CA LEU A 145 18.95 -5.74 5.78
C LEU A 145 19.63 -6.38 4.56
N GLY A 146 18.97 -7.32 3.90
CA GLY A 146 19.47 -7.95 2.67
C GLY A 146 19.58 -7.00 1.47
N ASN A 147 18.83 -5.89 1.48
CA ASN A 147 18.87 -4.85 0.45
C ASN A 147 19.96 -3.80 0.70
N LEU A 148 20.61 -3.80 1.87
CA LEU A 148 21.75 -2.93 2.18
C LEU A 148 23.01 -3.48 1.48
N LYS A 149 23.25 -3.03 0.25
CA LYS A 149 24.51 -3.26 -0.49
C LYS A 149 25.49 -2.12 -0.25
#